data_AF-A0A0P9DKA4-F1
#
_entry.id   AF-A0A0P9DKA4-F1
#
_cell.length_a   1.000
_cell.length_b   1.000
_cell.length_c   1.000
_cell.angle_alpha   90.00
_cell.angle_beta   90.00
_cell.angle_gamma   90.00
#
_symmetry.space_group_name_H-M   'P 1'
#
loop_
_entity.id
_entity.type
_entity.pdbx_description
1 polymer ?
#
loop_
_entity_poly.entity_id
_entity_poly.type
_entity_poly.pdbx_seq_one_letter_code
_entity_poly.pdbx_strand_id
1 'polypeptide(L)'
;MNEHPRLLFTTELDGPKLLRALAQPGVLDLLAAQGYGVALMLPRFDDERTEAARLLAHHNIDVIASLCLPPEEGFAFNLQNYPRAFECYSAFHGWMRANGLRFAAVSLNIEPPLEDLSLGERPGGFVLARALLRRLWLARENILYPSAQNAYGELIVTMHLDGYEAHVFQMP
;
A
#
# COMPACT_ATOMS: atom_id res chain seq x y z
N MET A 1 -0.69 -7.23 -26.81
CA MET A 1 -0.44 -7.69 -25.43
C MET A 1 1.05 -7.91 -25.32
N ASN A 2 1.70 -7.38 -24.29
CA ASN A 2 3.14 -7.58 -24.10
C ASN A 2 3.37 -9.03 -23.64
N GLU A 3 4.14 -9.82 -24.39
CA GLU A 3 4.32 -11.27 -24.16
C GLU A 3 5.34 -11.59 -23.05
N HIS A 4 5.81 -10.57 -22.34
CA HIS A 4 6.85 -10.70 -21.31
C HIS A 4 6.33 -10.23 -19.94
N PRO A 5 6.81 -10.87 -18.84
CA PRO A 5 6.47 -10.41 -17.50
C PRO A 5 6.99 -8.99 -17.28
N ARG A 6 6.16 -8.14 -16.66
CA ARG A 6 6.60 -6.83 -16.15
C ARG A 6 7.20 -7.02 -14.76
N LEU A 7 8.39 -6.48 -14.56
CA LEU A 7 9.03 -6.43 -13.24
C LEU A 7 8.70 -5.10 -12.57
N LEU A 8 8.27 -5.19 -11.32
CA LEU A 8 7.95 -4.06 -10.45
C LEU A 8 8.84 -4.13 -9.22
N PHE A 9 9.47 -3.02 -8.87
CA PHE A 9 10.28 -2.89 -7.65
C PHE A 9 9.53 -2.05 -6.62
N THR A 10 9.32 -2.60 -5.43
CA THR A 10 8.72 -1.86 -4.30
C THR A 10 9.80 -1.18 -3.48
N THR A 11 9.52 0.02 -3.00
CA THR A 11 10.43 0.75 -2.11
C THR A 11 9.72 1.30 -0.87
N GLU A 12 10.23 0.93 0.30
CA GLU A 12 9.78 1.39 1.62
C GLU A 12 10.64 2.56 2.16
N LEU A 13 11.50 3.14 1.32
CA LEU A 13 12.40 4.21 1.74
C LEU A 13 11.63 5.47 2.15
N ASP A 14 12.08 6.12 3.22
CA ASP A 14 11.63 7.48 3.56
C ASP A 14 11.99 8.48 2.45
N GLY A 15 11.29 9.62 2.39
CA GLY A 15 11.41 10.60 1.30
C GLY A 15 12.85 10.99 0.96
N PRO A 16 13.66 11.44 1.94
CA PRO A 16 15.06 11.77 1.69
C PRO A 16 15.93 10.60 1.23
N LYS A 17 15.71 9.37 1.71
CA LYS A 17 16.43 8.19 1.23
C LYS A 17 15.98 7.79 -0.18
N LEU A 18 14.68 7.87 -0.46
CA LEU A 18 14.09 7.59 -1.77
C LEU A 18 14.70 8.50 -2.84
N LEU A 19 14.67 9.82 -2.62
CA LEU A 19 15.24 10.77 -3.57
C LEU A 19 16.74 10.56 -3.76
N ARG A 20 17.49 10.27 -2.69
CA ARG A 20 18.91 9.93 -2.81
C ARG A 20 19.16 8.65 -3.61
N ALA A 21 18.31 7.62 -3.46
CA ALA A 21 18.41 6.39 -4.21
C ALA A 21 18.13 6.63 -5.71
N LEU A 22 17.10 7.39 -6.03
CA LEU A 22 16.78 7.76 -7.42
C LEU A 22 17.84 8.65 -8.06
N ALA A 23 18.50 9.50 -7.27
CA ALA A 23 19.60 10.36 -7.73
C ALA A 23 20.93 9.62 -7.92
N GLN A 24 21.03 8.33 -7.55
CA GLN A 24 22.26 7.58 -7.79
C GLN A 24 22.47 7.40 -9.31
N PRO A 25 23.70 7.66 -9.81
CA PRO A 25 23.99 7.53 -11.23
C PRO A 25 23.61 6.15 -11.78
N GLY A 26 22.87 6.13 -12.88
CA GLY A 26 22.46 4.92 -13.59
C GLY A 26 21.21 4.22 -13.06
N VAL A 27 20.63 4.61 -11.91
CA VAL A 27 19.41 3.96 -11.39
C VAL A 27 18.21 4.21 -12.29
N LEU A 28 17.91 5.49 -12.60
CA LEU A 28 16.79 5.83 -13.47
C LEU A 28 16.98 5.30 -14.89
N ASP A 29 18.21 5.36 -15.41
CA ASP A 29 18.55 4.84 -16.74
C ASP A 29 18.34 3.33 -16.81
N LEU A 30 18.74 2.59 -15.77
CA LEU A 30 18.53 1.15 -15.70
C LEU A 30 17.04 0.80 -15.67
N LEU A 31 16.26 1.45 -14.81
CA LEU A 31 14.82 1.21 -14.69
C LEU A 31 14.11 1.48 -16.02
N ALA A 32 14.41 2.61 -16.66
CA ALA A 32 13.83 2.99 -17.94
C ALA A 32 14.25 2.05 -19.09
N ALA A 33 15.55 1.75 -19.22
CA ALA A 33 16.07 0.92 -20.30
C ALA A 33 15.56 -0.52 -20.27
N GLN A 34 15.26 -1.04 -19.07
CA GLN A 34 14.73 -2.39 -18.89
C GLN A 34 13.20 -2.44 -18.86
N GLY A 35 12.51 -1.29 -18.92
CA GLY A 35 11.05 -1.22 -18.83
C GLY A 35 10.52 -1.68 -17.47
N TYR A 36 11.29 -1.47 -16.40
CA TYR A 36 10.87 -1.80 -15.04
C TYR A 36 9.96 -0.70 -14.49
N GLY A 37 8.97 -1.08 -13.69
CA GLY A 37 8.14 -0.13 -12.95
C GLY A 37 8.53 -0.06 -11.47
N VAL A 38 8.04 0.97 -10.80
CA VAL A 38 8.27 1.20 -9.36
C VAL A 38 6.94 1.28 -8.64
N ALA A 39 6.75 0.40 -7.65
CA ALA A 39 5.69 0.50 -6.67
C ALA A 39 6.13 1.48 -5.57
N LEU A 40 5.63 2.71 -5.66
CA LEU A 40 5.98 3.80 -4.75
C LEU A 40 5.04 3.76 -3.56
N MET A 41 5.59 3.51 -2.36
CA MET A 41 4.81 3.53 -1.13
C MET A 41 4.45 4.95 -0.73
N LEU A 42 3.16 5.17 -0.47
CA LEU A 42 2.57 6.48 -0.19
C LEU A 42 1.89 6.50 1.19
N PRO A 43 2.66 6.39 2.30
CA PRO A 43 2.11 6.54 3.64
C PRO A 43 1.70 8.00 3.93
N ARG A 44 2.24 8.94 3.16
CA ARG A 44 1.97 10.38 3.20
C ARG A 44 2.08 10.96 1.79
N PHE A 45 1.40 12.09 1.59
CA PHE A 45 1.38 12.84 0.34
C PHE A 45 2.21 14.12 0.46
N ASP A 46 3.53 13.95 0.53
CA ASP A 46 4.49 15.04 0.76
C ASP A 46 5.28 15.43 -0.50
N ASP A 47 6.09 16.48 -0.37
CA ASP A 47 6.87 17.05 -1.47
C ASP A 47 7.91 16.06 -1.99
N GLU A 48 8.54 15.26 -1.11
CA GLU A 48 9.51 14.25 -1.53
C GLU A 48 8.86 13.15 -2.37
N ARG A 49 7.63 12.75 -2.06
CA ARG A 49 6.90 11.73 -2.82
C ARG A 49 6.40 12.30 -4.14
N THR A 50 6.04 13.58 -4.14
CA THR A 50 5.71 14.33 -5.35
C THR A 50 6.90 14.39 -6.30
N GLU A 51 8.08 14.73 -5.79
CA GLU A 51 9.31 14.80 -6.58
C GLU A 51 9.75 13.41 -7.08
N ALA A 52 9.69 12.38 -6.23
CA ALA A 52 10.01 11.02 -6.65
C ALA A 52 9.09 10.54 -7.78
N ALA A 53 7.78 10.78 -7.67
CA ALA A 53 6.82 10.43 -8.73
C ALA A 53 7.11 11.20 -10.03
N ARG A 54 7.48 12.49 -9.94
CA ARG A 54 7.87 13.31 -11.11
C ARG A 54 9.14 12.81 -11.78
N LEU A 55 10.18 12.49 -11.00
CA LEU A 55 11.44 11.97 -11.53
C LEU A 55 11.22 10.65 -12.29
N LEU A 56 10.49 9.71 -11.68
CA LEU A 56 10.17 8.44 -12.33
C LEU A 56 9.37 8.66 -13.62
N ALA A 57 8.31 9.48 -13.57
CA ALA A 57 7.49 9.77 -14.73
C ALA A 57 8.27 10.49 -15.86
N HIS A 58 9.18 11.42 -15.52
CA HIS A 58 10.02 12.12 -16.49
C HIS A 58 10.94 11.16 -17.27
N HIS A 59 11.36 10.07 -16.61
CA HIS A 59 12.17 9.02 -17.21
C HIS A 59 11.33 7.91 -17.89
N ASN A 60 10.02 8.11 -18.06
CA ASN A 60 9.08 7.13 -18.61
C ASN A 60 9.05 5.80 -17.84
N ILE A 61 9.26 5.85 -16.53
CA ILE A 61 9.15 4.70 -15.63
C ILE A 61 7.72 4.63 -15.11
N ASP A 62 7.08 3.47 -15.26
CA ASP A 62 5.74 3.25 -14.75
C ASP A 62 5.74 3.31 -13.21
N VAL A 63 4.90 4.19 -12.66
CA VAL A 63 4.75 4.34 -11.21
C VAL A 63 3.42 3.74 -10.77
N ILE A 64 3.48 2.81 -9.83
CA ILE A 64 2.31 2.23 -9.16
C ILE A 64 2.15 2.93 -7.81
N ALA A 65 0.97 3.49 -7.55
CA ALA A 65 0.67 4.13 -6.27
C ALA A 65 0.37 3.06 -5.22
N SER A 66 1.34 2.74 -4.36
CA SER A 66 1.14 1.79 -3.28
C SER A 66 0.61 2.51 -2.05
N LEU A 67 -0.71 2.49 -1.89
CA LEU A 67 -1.38 3.12 -0.75
C LEU A 67 -1.13 2.30 0.51
N CYS A 68 -0.71 2.99 1.55
CA CYS A 68 -0.49 2.43 2.87
C CYS A 68 -0.79 3.51 3.92
N LEU A 69 -0.87 3.09 5.17
CA LEU A 69 -1.04 3.99 6.30
C LEU A 69 0.31 4.56 6.76
N PRO A 70 0.31 5.71 7.45
CA PRO A 70 1.47 6.15 8.21
C PRO A 70 1.98 5.04 9.15
N PRO A 71 3.31 4.94 9.38
CA PRO A 71 3.87 3.91 10.26
C PRO A 71 3.26 3.89 11.66
N GLU A 72 2.89 5.06 12.20
CA GLU A 72 2.22 5.18 13.50
C GLU A 72 0.81 4.57 13.54
N GLU A 73 0.20 4.28 12.39
CA GLU A 73 -1.10 3.61 12.24
C GLU A 73 -0.98 2.13 11.86
N GLY A 74 0.24 1.58 11.81
CA GLY A 74 0.48 0.16 11.53
C GLY A 74 0.70 -0.20 10.05
N PHE A 75 0.81 0.79 9.17
CA PHE A 75 1.21 0.68 7.75
C PHE A 75 0.27 -0.07 6.80
N ALA A 76 -0.20 -1.26 7.15
CA ALA A 76 -1.12 -2.04 6.32
C ALA A 76 -2.59 -1.73 6.59
N PHE A 77 -3.43 -1.91 5.58
CA PHE A 77 -4.87 -1.95 5.77
C PHE A 77 -5.28 -3.33 6.33
N ASN A 78 -6.38 -3.40 7.08
CA ASN A 78 -6.86 -4.60 7.74
C ASN A 78 -8.37 -4.55 7.99
N LEU A 79 -8.93 -5.59 8.60
CA LEU A 79 -10.37 -5.68 8.88
C LEU A 79 -10.89 -4.62 9.86
N GLN A 80 -10.01 -4.03 10.66
CA GLN A 80 -10.38 -3.08 11.71
C GLN A 80 -10.29 -1.62 11.23
N ASN A 81 -9.39 -1.34 10.27
CA ASN A 81 -9.15 -0.01 9.73
C ASN A 81 -9.62 0.16 8.28
N TYR A 82 -10.42 -0.76 7.72
CA TYR A 82 -10.87 -0.71 6.33
C TYR A 82 -11.47 0.64 5.86
N PRO A 83 -12.16 1.45 6.68
CA PRO A 83 -12.63 2.77 6.23
C PRO A 83 -11.48 3.70 5.83
N ARG A 84 -10.28 3.52 6.43
CA ARG A 84 -9.08 4.31 6.11
C ARG A 84 -8.62 4.10 4.67
N ALA A 85 -8.89 2.95 4.05
CA ALA A 85 -8.51 2.71 2.66
C ALA A 85 -9.22 3.68 1.69
N PHE A 86 -10.51 3.99 1.94
CA PHE A 86 -11.25 4.99 1.16
C PHE A 86 -10.72 6.39 1.39
N GLU A 87 -10.43 6.74 2.64
CA GLU A 87 -9.89 8.06 3.00
C GLU A 87 -8.53 8.29 2.34
N CYS A 88 -7.64 7.29 2.40
CA CYS A 88 -6.35 7.30 1.71
C CYS A 88 -6.51 7.40 0.19
N TYR A 89 -7.45 6.66 -0.41
CA TYR A 89 -7.69 6.72 -1.85
C TYR A 89 -8.23 8.08 -2.31
N SER A 90 -9.18 8.65 -1.58
CA SER A 90 -9.71 9.98 -1.86
C SER A 90 -8.63 11.06 -1.72
N ALA A 91 -7.81 10.98 -0.68
CA ALA A 91 -6.70 11.90 -0.46
C ALA A 91 -5.61 11.77 -1.54
N PHE A 92 -5.29 10.54 -1.95
CA PHE A 92 -4.40 10.25 -3.08
C PHE A 92 -4.88 10.93 -4.36
N HIS A 93 -6.16 10.77 -4.71
CA HIS A 93 -6.74 11.41 -5.90
C HIS A 93 -6.64 12.93 -5.86
N GLY A 94 -6.95 13.53 -4.72
CA GLY A 94 -6.82 14.97 -4.51
C GLY A 94 -5.38 15.45 -4.70
N TRP A 95 -4.43 14.77 -4.04
CA TRP A 95 -3.00 15.06 -4.13
C TRP A 95 -2.45 14.89 -5.55
N MET A 96 -2.81 13.80 -6.23
CA MET A 96 -2.38 13.50 -7.60
C MET A 96 -2.83 14.60 -8.56
N ARG A 97 -4.11 15.00 -8.49
CA ARG A 97 -4.66 16.08 -9.34
C ARG A 97 -4.02 17.42 -9.05
N ALA A 98 -3.85 17.76 -7.78
CA ALA A 98 -3.23 19.03 -7.37
C ALA A 98 -1.79 19.17 -7.88
N ASN A 99 -1.07 18.06 -8.00
CA ASN A 99 0.33 18.04 -8.41
C ASN A 99 0.58 17.65 -9.88
N GLY A 100 -0.50 17.37 -10.64
CA GLY A 100 -0.43 16.96 -12.04
C GLY A 100 0.26 15.61 -12.26
N LEU A 101 0.18 14.70 -11.27
CA LEU A 101 0.85 13.40 -11.32
C LEU A 101 0.03 12.38 -12.09
N ARG A 102 0.68 11.32 -12.58
CA ARG A 102 0.03 10.18 -13.22
C ARG A 102 0.63 8.89 -12.70
N PHE A 103 -0.24 7.91 -12.48
CA PHE A 103 0.12 6.58 -11.99
C PHE A 103 -0.46 5.54 -12.95
N ALA A 104 0.26 4.46 -13.19
CA ALA A 104 -0.17 3.40 -14.09
C ALA A 104 -1.17 2.44 -13.42
N ALA A 105 -1.07 2.26 -12.10
CA ALA A 105 -1.96 1.43 -11.30
C ALA A 105 -1.99 1.94 -9.86
N VAL A 106 -2.92 1.41 -9.07
CA VAL A 106 -3.01 1.63 -7.62
C VAL A 106 -2.92 0.28 -6.92
N SER A 107 -2.11 0.19 -5.87
CA SER A 107 -1.98 -1.03 -5.08
C SER A 107 -2.45 -0.84 -3.64
N LEU A 108 -3.07 -1.88 -3.10
CA LEU A 108 -3.46 -2.01 -1.70
C LEU A 108 -2.76 -3.20 -1.08
N ASN A 109 -2.23 -3.02 0.12
CA ASN A 109 -1.73 -4.12 0.95
C ASN A 109 -2.66 -4.32 2.14
N ILE A 110 -3.26 -5.52 2.23
CA ILE A 110 -4.18 -5.90 3.28
C ILE A 110 -3.54 -7.02 4.10
N GLU A 111 -3.18 -6.71 5.34
CA GLU A 111 -2.48 -7.62 6.24
C GLU A 111 -3.18 -7.67 7.60
N PRO A 112 -3.07 -8.76 8.37
CA PRO A 112 -3.41 -8.74 9.78
C PRO A 112 -2.62 -7.63 10.50
N PRO A 113 -3.20 -6.96 11.51
CA PRO A 113 -2.47 -5.92 12.24
C PRO A 113 -1.17 -6.48 12.84
N LEU A 114 -0.08 -5.71 12.79
CA LEU A 114 1.29 -6.13 13.20
C LEU A 114 1.37 -6.69 14.64
N GLU A 115 0.43 -6.29 15.51
CA GLU A 115 0.29 -6.80 16.88
C GLU A 115 -0.06 -8.30 16.94
N ASP A 116 -0.71 -8.83 15.89
CA ASP A 116 -1.07 -10.25 15.78
C ASP A 116 0.13 -11.14 15.36
N LEU A 117 1.19 -10.57 14.78
CA LEU A 117 2.41 -11.29 14.37
C LEU A 117 3.45 -11.43 15.50
N SER A 118 3.34 -10.64 16.57
CA SER A 118 4.32 -10.59 17.67
C SER A 118 3.96 -11.50 18.86
N LEU A 119 3.27 -12.61 18.61
CA LEU A 119 2.87 -13.57 19.65
C LEU A 119 3.99 -14.56 20.02
N GLY A 120 5.08 -14.03 20.59
CA GLY A 120 6.12 -14.80 21.26
C GLY A 120 5.65 -15.40 22.62
N GLU A 121 6.12 -16.60 22.92
CA GLU A 121 5.69 -17.50 23.99
C GLU A 121 6.07 -17.04 25.41
N ARG A 122 5.11 -16.99 26.36
CA ARG A 122 5.36 -17.13 27.81
C ARG A 122 4.18 -17.85 28.53
N PRO A 123 4.42 -18.81 29.45
CA PRO A 123 3.38 -19.68 29.99
C PRO A 123 2.78 -19.20 31.34
N GLY A 124 1.51 -19.56 31.58
CA GLY A 124 0.88 -19.65 32.92
C GLY A 124 -0.23 -18.62 33.22
N GLY A 125 -1.42 -19.09 33.62
CA GLY A 125 -2.57 -18.31 34.15
C GLY A 125 -3.29 -17.39 33.15
N PHE A 126 -2.51 -16.62 32.39
CA PHE A 126 -2.93 -15.72 31.31
C PHE A 126 -3.53 -16.45 30.10
N VAL A 127 -3.41 -17.78 30.02
CA VAL A 127 -3.82 -18.58 28.85
C VAL A 127 -5.34 -18.55 28.65
N LEU A 128 -6.14 -18.60 29.71
CA LEU A 128 -7.60 -18.59 29.59
C LEU A 128 -8.14 -17.20 29.25
N ALA A 129 -7.60 -16.15 29.89
CA ALA A 129 -7.90 -14.76 29.54
C ALA A 129 -7.48 -14.44 28.10
N ARG A 130 -6.30 -14.93 27.67
CA ARG A 130 -5.80 -14.83 26.29
C ARG A 130 -6.64 -15.61 25.29
N ALA A 131 -7.14 -16.80 25.65
CA ALA A 131 -8.03 -17.58 24.81
C ALA A 131 -9.39 -16.89 24.63
N LEU A 132 -9.92 -16.26 25.69
CA LEU A 132 -11.14 -15.46 25.62
C LEU A 132 -10.93 -14.19 24.80
N LEU A 133 -9.82 -13.46 25.00
CA LEU A 133 -9.45 -12.30 24.20
C LEU A 133 -9.28 -12.68 22.73
N ARG A 134 -8.57 -13.77 22.42
CA ARG A 134 -8.42 -14.30 21.06
C ARG A 134 -9.76 -14.69 20.45
N ARG A 135 -10.66 -15.32 21.22
CA ARG A 135 -11.99 -15.70 20.73
C ARG A 135 -12.89 -14.49 20.50
N LEU A 136 -12.80 -13.47 21.35
CA LEU A 136 -13.50 -12.20 21.15
C LEU A 136 -12.93 -11.42 19.96
N TRP A 137 -11.61 -11.46 19.77
CA TRP A 137 -10.93 -10.88 18.62
C TRP A 137 -11.34 -11.57 17.31
N LEU A 138 -11.22 -12.90 17.24
CA LEU A 138 -11.68 -13.70 16.10
C LEU A 138 -13.18 -13.54 15.84
N ALA A 139 -14.00 -13.41 16.90
CA ALA A 139 -15.42 -13.10 16.74
C ALA A 139 -15.64 -11.69 16.17
N ARG A 140 -14.86 -10.70 16.61
CA ARG A 140 -14.92 -9.32 16.08
C ARG A 140 -14.46 -9.26 14.63
N GLU A 141 -13.38 -9.96 14.27
CA GLU A 141 -12.93 -10.08 12.89
C GLU A 141 -13.98 -10.75 12.02
N ASN A 142 -14.60 -11.84 12.47
CA ASN A 142 -15.71 -12.48 11.76
C ASN A 142 -16.92 -11.57 11.57
N ILE A 143 -17.22 -10.68 12.53
CA ILE A 143 -18.30 -9.69 12.41
C ILE A 143 -17.93 -8.59 11.41
N LEU A 144 -16.69 -8.13 11.42
CA LEU A 144 -16.22 -7.07 10.54
C LEU A 144 -15.95 -7.55 9.11
N TYR A 145 -15.69 -8.85 8.94
CA TYR A 145 -15.29 -9.43 7.66
C TYR A 145 -16.25 -9.11 6.51
N PRO A 146 -17.58 -9.30 6.61
CA PRO A 146 -18.49 -8.96 5.51
C PRO A 146 -18.45 -7.48 5.14
N SER A 147 -18.40 -6.60 6.14
CA SER A 147 -18.35 -5.15 5.92
C SER A 147 -17.03 -4.72 5.28
N ALA A 148 -15.90 -5.22 5.79
CA ALA A 148 -14.58 -4.94 5.23
C ALA A 148 -14.44 -5.50 3.82
N GLN A 149 -14.91 -6.72 3.57
CA GLN A 149 -14.90 -7.34 2.24
C GLN A 149 -15.72 -6.53 1.23
N ASN A 150 -16.93 -6.12 1.60
CA ASN A 150 -17.76 -5.27 0.75
C ASN A 150 -17.07 -3.92 0.48
N ALA A 151 -16.51 -3.30 1.51
CA ALA A 151 -15.83 -2.02 1.40
C ALA A 151 -14.60 -2.09 0.48
N TYR A 152 -13.72 -3.08 0.65
CA TYR A 152 -12.58 -3.27 -0.26
C TYR A 152 -13.04 -3.59 -1.68
N GLY A 153 -14.11 -4.38 -1.85
CA GLY A 153 -14.71 -4.64 -3.17
C GLY A 153 -15.19 -3.37 -3.86
N GLU A 154 -15.93 -2.52 -3.14
CA GLU A 154 -16.39 -1.21 -3.63
C GLU A 154 -15.23 -0.27 -3.98
N LEU A 155 -14.18 -0.25 -3.15
CA LEU A 155 -12.98 0.53 -3.42
C LEU A 155 -12.28 0.08 -4.71
N ILE A 156 -12.12 -1.23 -4.89
CA ILE A 156 -11.52 -1.81 -6.09
C ILE A 156 -12.36 -1.47 -7.33
N VAL A 157 -13.69 -1.54 -7.25
CA VAL A 157 -14.57 -1.12 -8.35
C VAL A 157 -14.36 0.37 -8.66
N THR A 158 -14.28 1.20 -7.63
CA THR A 158 -14.01 2.65 -7.78
C THR A 158 -12.68 2.89 -8.50
N MET A 159 -11.62 2.17 -8.13
CA MET A 159 -10.32 2.24 -8.80
C MET A 159 -10.41 1.94 -10.29
N HIS A 160 -11.13 0.89 -10.67
CA HIS A 160 -11.34 0.54 -12.07
C HIS A 160 -12.16 1.59 -12.83
N LEU A 161 -13.21 2.15 -12.20
CA LEU A 161 -14.01 3.22 -12.80
C LEU A 161 -13.19 4.49 -13.04
N ASP A 162 -12.22 4.77 -12.15
CA ASP A 162 -11.26 5.87 -12.30
C ASP A 162 -10.13 5.55 -13.30
N GLY A 163 -10.12 4.36 -13.89
CA GLY A 163 -9.20 3.95 -14.95
C GLY A 163 -7.91 3.29 -14.47
N TYR A 164 -7.83 2.90 -13.20
CA TYR A 164 -6.66 2.21 -12.66
C TYR A 164 -6.83 0.69 -12.71
N GLU A 165 -5.74 0.00 -13.04
CA GLU A 165 -5.56 -1.39 -12.61
C GLU A 165 -5.38 -1.42 -11.09
N ALA A 166 -6.05 -2.34 -10.41
CA ALA A 166 -5.95 -2.51 -8.96
C ALA A 166 -5.05 -3.71 -8.62
N HIS A 167 -3.91 -3.46 -7.98
CA HIS A 167 -3.01 -4.52 -7.50
C HIS A 167 -3.27 -4.77 -6.01
N VAL A 168 -3.95 -5.85 -5.66
CA VAL A 168 -4.28 -6.15 -4.27
C VAL A 168 -3.45 -7.32 -3.77
N PHE A 169 -2.63 -7.06 -2.76
CA PHE A 169 -1.91 -8.08 -2.01
C PHE A 169 -2.64 -8.30 -0.69
N GLN A 170 -3.00 -9.55 -0.41
CA GLN A 170 -3.71 -9.92 0.80
C GLN A 170 -2.96 -11.06 1.48
N MET A 171 -2.59 -10.87 2.75
CA MET A 171 -2.19 -11.99 3.59
C MET A 171 -3.43 -12.71 4.16
N PRO A 172 -3.43 -14.06 4.17
CA PRO A 172 -4.55 -14.86 4.65
C PRO A 172 -4.77 -14.76 6.16
#